data_AF-A0A432Q6B6-F1
#
_entry.id   AF-A0A432Q6B6-F1
#
_cell.length_a   1.000
_cell.length_b   1.000
_cell.length_c   1.000
_cell.angle_alpha   90.00
_cell.angle_beta   90.00
_cell.angle_gamma   90.00
#
_symmetry.space_group_name_H-M   'P 1'
#
loop_
_entity.id
_entity.type
_entity.pdbx_description
1 polymer ?
#
loop_
_entity_poly.entity_id
_entity_poly.type
_entity_poly.pdbx_seq_one_letter_code
_entity_poly.pdbx_strand_id
1 'polypeptide(L)'
;MEHPSSFFRFYPCALLIVLLFFLPESVFAQTRSLPRVLIIHSYAPKSLISQPQDEGIAQGLAESGFVDGKSVEIKRFFMDTKRTYTRPDQIEARSKQALAMIEDFKPDLVFTVDDNATRTVMLSLVDSDIPVVFSGINAMPEMYNHSRRFMENRTHPGHN
;
A
#
# COMPACT_ATOMS: atom_id res chain seq x y z
N MET A 1 -60.31 -46.28 -42.40
CA MET A 1 -58.93 -46.29 -42.91
C MET A 1 -58.60 -44.87 -43.32
N GLU A 2 -57.67 -44.10 -42.78
CA GLU A 2 -56.73 -44.17 -41.67
C GLU A 2 -56.41 -42.70 -41.30
N HIS A 3 -56.14 -42.44 -40.02
CA HIS A 3 -55.59 -41.16 -39.53
C HIS A 3 -54.09 -41.06 -39.84
N PRO A 4 -53.53 -39.85 -39.99
CA PRO A 4 -52.15 -39.60 -39.59
C PRO A 4 -52.10 -38.67 -38.38
N SER A 5 -51.48 -39.21 -37.34
CA SER A 5 -51.18 -38.61 -36.04
C SER A 5 -50.05 -37.58 -36.13
N SER A 6 -50.20 -36.54 -35.31
CA SER A 6 -49.21 -35.52 -34.97
C SER A 6 -47.89 -36.14 -34.48
N PHE A 7 -46.79 -35.91 -35.21
CA PHE A 7 -45.44 -36.16 -34.71
C PHE A 7 -44.91 -34.91 -33.99
N PHE A 8 -45.15 -34.83 -32.69
CA PHE A 8 -44.44 -33.92 -31.81
C PHE A 8 -43.01 -34.42 -31.66
N ARG A 9 -42.07 -33.84 -32.41
CA ARG A 9 -40.65 -34.18 -32.36
C ARG A 9 -40.05 -33.56 -31.10
N PHE A 10 -39.98 -34.35 -30.02
CA PHE A 10 -39.27 -33.96 -28.80
C PHE A 10 -37.79 -33.73 -29.14
N TYR A 11 -37.29 -32.51 -28.90
CA TYR A 11 -35.89 -32.12 -29.02
C TYR A 11 -35.24 -32.11 -27.61
N PRO A 12 -34.91 -33.26 -27.01
CA PRO A 12 -34.34 -33.30 -25.65
C PRO A 12 -32.99 -32.57 -25.58
N CYS A 13 -32.24 -32.52 -26.69
CA CYS A 13 -30.95 -31.82 -26.75
C CYS A 13 -31.08 -30.29 -26.68
N ALA A 14 -32.17 -29.70 -27.21
CA ALA A 14 -32.35 -28.24 -27.16
C ALA A 14 -32.68 -27.77 -25.74
N LEU A 15 -33.44 -28.58 -24.98
CA LEU A 15 -33.82 -28.26 -23.60
C LEU A 15 -32.62 -28.36 -22.62
N LEU A 16 -31.69 -29.28 -22.88
CA LEU A 16 -30.47 -29.44 -22.08
C LEU A 16 -29.48 -28.27 -22.25
N ILE A 17 -29.40 -27.70 -23.46
CA ILE A 17 -28.53 -26.55 -23.76
C ILE A 17 -29.07 -25.28 -23.10
N VAL A 18 -30.40 -25.08 -23.08
CA VAL A 18 -31.02 -23.93 -22.41
C VAL A 18 -30.80 -24.00 -20.89
N LEU A 19 -30.85 -25.19 -20.29
CA LEU A 19 -30.60 -25.38 -18.85
C LEU A 19 -29.14 -25.09 -18.43
N LEU A 20 -28.17 -25.29 -19.33
CA LEU A 20 -26.76 -24.94 -19.07
C LEU A 20 -26.50 -23.42 -19.07
N PHE A 21 -27.34 -22.63 -19.75
CA PHE A 21 -27.29 -21.16 -19.71
C PHE A 21 -27.92 -20.55 -18.45
N PHE A 22 -28.67 -21.33 -17.67
CA PHE A 22 -29.26 -20.91 -16.40
C PHE A 22 -28.48 -21.41 -15.17
N LEU A 23 -27.22 -21.84 -15.34
CA LEU A 23 -26.34 -22.04 -14.21
C LEU A 23 -26.09 -20.68 -13.55
N PRO A 24 -26.42 -20.49 -12.26
CA PRO A 24 -26.08 -19.26 -11.57
C PRO A 24 -24.56 -19.12 -11.58
N GLU A 25 -24.05 -18.06 -12.22
CA GLU A 25 -22.65 -17.69 -12.09
C GLU A 25 -22.36 -17.57 -10.60
N SER A 26 -21.42 -18.40 -10.14
CA SER A 26 -20.98 -18.35 -8.75
C SER A 26 -20.27 -17.02 -8.56
N VAL A 27 -20.97 -16.02 -8.04
CA VAL A 27 -20.37 -14.74 -7.66
C VAL A 27 -19.43 -15.03 -6.50
N PHE A 28 -18.15 -15.23 -6.80
CA PHE A 28 -17.10 -15.24 -5.79
C PHE A 28 -17.00 -13.82 -5.23
N ALA A 29 -17.51 -13.63 -4.02
CA ALA A 29 -17.20 -12.44 -3.24
C ALA A 29 -15.69 -12.48 -2.94
N GLN A 30 -14.90 -11.72 -3.68
CA GLN A 30 -13.50 -11.52 -3.36
C GLN A 30 -13.45 -10.73 -2.06
N THR A 31 -13.05 -11.36 -0.96
CA THR A 31 -12.70 -10.63 0.26
C THR A 31 -11.55 -9.69 -0.12
N ARG A 32 -11.86 -8.40 -0.32
CA ARG A 32 -10.81 -7.41 -0.57
C ARG A 32 -9.95 -7.38 0.69
N SER A 33 -8.68 -7.74 0.55
CA SER A 33 -7.69 -7.49 1.59
C SER A 33 -7.69 -6.00 1.90
N LEU A 34 -7.60 -5.66 3.19
CA LEU A 34 -7.51 -4.25 3.58
C LEU A 34 -6.30 -3.61 2.87
N PRO A 35 -6.43 -2.35 2.38
CA PRO A 35 -5.27 -1.57 1.97
C PRO A 35 -4.22 -1.55 3.09
N ARG A 36 -2.95 -1.57 2.72
CA ARG A 36 -1.82 -1.74 3.62
C ARG A 36 -0.96 -0.49 3.63
N VAL A 37 -0.83 0.14 4.79
CA VAL A 37 0.01 1.33 4.96
C VAL A 37 1.18 0.99 5.86
N LEU A 38 2.39 1.32 5.42
CA LEU A 38 3.60 1.20 6.24
C LEU A 38 4.15 2.58 6.59
N ILE A 39 4.21 2.90 7.87
CA ILE A 39 4.76 4.17 8.38
C ILE A 39 6.16 3.92 8.94
N ILE A 40 7.15 4.62 8.40
CA ILE A 40 8.56 4.46 8.73
C ILE A 40 9.07 5.74 9.37
N HIS A 41 9.35 5.67 10.67
CA HIS A 41 9.85 6.78 11.46
C HIS A 41 11.37 6.71 11.60
N SER A 42 12.03 7.84 11.38
CA SER A 42 13.46 8.03 11.63
C SER A 42 13.84 7.80 13.11
N TYR A 43 12.95 8.18 14.03
CA TYR A 43 13.21 8.21 15.48
C TYR A 43 12.48 7.10 16.25
N ALA A 44 12.72 7.03 17.56
CA ALA A 44 12.17 6.00 18.45
C ALA A 44 10.64 6.09 18.60
N PRO A 45 9.94 4.98 18.91
CA PRO A 45 8.51 5.04 19.26
C PRO A 45 8.30 5.84 20.54
N LYS A 46 7.12 6.46 20.68
CA LYS A 46 6.71 7.22 21.89
C LYS A 46 7.69 8.34 22.30
N SER A 47 8.48 8.84 21.36
CA SER A 47 9.28 10.05 21.59
C SER A 47 8.39 11.29 21.45
N LEU A 48 8.78 12.39 22.09
CA LEU A 48 8.07 13.69 21.97
C LEU A 48 7.99 14.21 20.51
N ILE A 49 8.74 13.60 19.58
CA ILE A 49 8.77 13.98 18.17
C ILE A 49 7.93 12.98 17.34
N SER A 50 8.28 11.70 17.39
CA SER A 50 7.63 10.68 16.55
C SER A 50 6.17 10.43 16.94
N GLN A 51 5.82 10.57 18.23
CA GLN A 51 4.46 10.30 18.69
C GLN A 51 3.41 11.22 18.06
N PRO A 52 3.51 12.55 18.16
CA PRO A 52 2.51 13.43 17.55
C PRO A 52 2.48 13.32 16.02
N GLN A 53 3.61 13.02 15.37
CA GLN A 53 3.66 12.77 13.94
C GLN A 53 2.89 11.50 13.55
N ASP A 54 3.08 10.40 14.29
CA ASP A 54 2.39 9.14 14.07
C ASP A 54 0.87 9.27 14.30
N GLU A 55 0.49 9.93 15.40
CA GLU A 55 -0.91 10.20 15.74
C GLU A 55 -1.57 11.08 14.67
N GLY A 56 -0.88 12.12 14.18
CA GLY A 56 -1.38 12.98 13.10
C GLY A 56 -1.60 12.23 11.79
N ILE A 57 -0.70 11.32 11.40
CA ILE A 57 -0.87 10.46 10.21
C ILE A 57 -2.08 9.55 10.40
N ALA A 58 -2.17 8.86 11.55
CA ALA A 58 -3.28 7.96 11.83
C ALA A 58 -4.63 8.69 11.88
N GLN A 59 -4.66 9.90 12.45
CA GLN A 59 -5.84 10.74 12.50
C GLN A 59 -6.27 11.19 11.11
N GLY A 60 -5.35 11.72 10.28
CA GLY A 60 -5.69 12.15 8.92
C GLY A 60 -6.20 11.01 8.04
N LEU A 61 -5.64 9.81 8.19
CA LEU A 61 -6.15 8.60 7.54
C LEU A 61 -7.57 8.26 8.04
N ALA A 62 -7.80 8.29 9.35
CA ALA A 62 -9.10 7.98 9.94
C ALA A 62 -10.18 8.98 9.52
N GLU A 63 -9.87 10.28 9.48
CA GLU A 63 -10.76 11.35 8.99
C GLU A 63 -11.10 11.15 7.50
N SER A 64 -10.21 10.52 6.75
CA SER A 64 -10.43 10.15 5.34
C SER A 64 -11.14 8.78 5.18
N GLY A 65 -11.56 8.15 6.28
CA GLY A 65 -12.27 6.87 6.27
C GLY A 65 -11.38 5.62 6.35
N PHE A 66 -10.07 5.77 6.52
CA PHE A 66 -9.09 4.69 6.68
C PHE A 66 -8.76 4.47 8.16
N VAL A 67 -9.58 3.67 8.84
CA VAL A 67 -9.44 3.35 10.26
C VAL A 67 -8.66 2.04 10.41
N ASP A 68 -7.55 2.08 11.14
CA ASP A 68 -6.67 0.94 11.37
C ASP A 68 -7.43 -0.28 11.92
N GLY A 69 -7.18 -1.46 11.33
CA GLY A 69 -7.84 -2.72 11.64
C GLY A 69 -9.29 -2.84 11.18
N LYS A 70 -9.87 -1.80 10.57
CA LYS A 70 -11.25 -1.80 10.04
C LYS A 70 -11.31 -1.64 8.53
N SER A 71 -10.67 -0.60 8.01
CA SER A 71 -10.67 -0.25 6.58
C SER A 71 -9.27 -0.07 6.00
N VAL A 72 -8.23 -0.21 6.82
CA VAL A 72 -6.80 -0.21 6.44
C VAL A 72 -6.01 -1.05 7.45
N GLU A 73 -4.96 -1.73 7.03
CA GLU A 73 -3.95 -2.34 7.92
C GLU A 73 -2.74 -1.40 8.00
N ILE A 74 -2.50 -0.79 9.17
CA ILE A 74 -1.34 0.10 9.38
C ILE A 74 -0.24 -0.62 10.16
N LYS A 75 0.96 -0.68 9.58
CA LYS A 75 2.17 -1.09 10.28
C LYS A 75 3.13 0.07 10.47
N ARG A 76 3.97 -0.04 11.50
CA ARG A 76 4.94 0.97 11.87
C ARG A 76 6.31 0.35 12.02
N PHE A 77 7.33 1.03 11.50
CA PHE A 77 8.72 0.72 11.76
C PHE A 77 9.44 1.96 12.30
N PHE A 78 10.10 1.81 13.43
CA PHE A 78 10.88 2.89 14.05
C PHE A 78 12.36 2.58 13.89
N MET A 79 13.08 3.41 13.14
CA MET A 79 14.50 3.20 12.90
C MET A 79 15.33 3.46 14.16
N ASP A 80 14.86 4.34 15.06
CA ASP A 80 15.55 4.74 16.31
C ASP A 80 16.99 5.25 16.09
N THR A 81 17.14 6.14 15.11
CA THR A 81 18.44 6.58 14.62
C THR A 81 18.91 7.92 15.20
N LYS A 82 18.14 8.51 16.11
CA LYS A 82 18.53 9.74 16.83
C LYS A 82 19.38 9.47 18.06
N ARG A 83 19.20 8.32 18.72
CA ARG A 83 19.83 8.01 20.02
C ARG A 83 20.48 6.64 20.05
N THR A 84 19.87 5.63 19.43
CA THR A 84 20.32 4.23 19.55
C THR A 84 21.20 3.81 18.37
N TYR A 85 20.72 3.98 17.15
CA TYR A 85 21.40 3.55 15.91
C TYR A 85 21.92 4.76 15.14
N THR A 86 22.95 5.42 15.67
CA THR A 86 23.39 6.74 15.20
C THR A 86 24.54 6.69 14.20
N ARG A 87 25.30 5.59 14.13
CA ARG A 87 26.40 5.47 13.18
C ARG A 87 25.89 5.15 11.77
N PRO A 88 26.62 5.55 10.70
CA PRO A 88 26.20 5.29 9.32
C PRO A 88 25.88 3.82 9.02
N ASP A 89 26.72 2.88 9.48
CA ASP A 89 26.51 1.44 9.32
C ASP A 89 25.21 0.95 9.98
N GLN A 90 24.89 1.50 11.15
CA GLN A 90 23.68 1.14 11.88
C GLN A 90 22.43 1.71 11.20
N ILE A 91 22.48 2.97 10.74
CA ILE A 91 21.39 3.61 10.02
C ILE A 91 21.07 2.82 8.74
N GLU A 92 22.10 2.41 7.99
CA GLU A 92 21.94 1.57 6.81
C GLU A 92 21.33 0.20 7.16
N ALA A 93 21.76 -0.43 8.26
CA ALA A 93 21.16 -1.68 8.71
C ALA A 93 19.67 -1.53 9.07
N ARG A 94 19.27 -0.43 9.72
CA ARG A 94 17.86 -0.12 10.00
C ARG A 94 17.07 0.13 8.71
N SER A 95 17.67 0.80 7.74
CA SER A 95 17.07 1.00 6.41
C SER A 95 16.82 -0.32 5.70
N LYS A 96 17.79 -1.25 5.69
CA LYS A 96 17.62 -2.59 5.11
C LYS A 96 16.49 -3.38 5.76
N GLN A 97 16.32 -3.25 7.08
CA GLN A 97 15.19 -3.86 7.79
C GLN A 97 13.84 -3.25 7.38
N ALA A 98 13.80 -1.93 7.18
CA ALA A 98 12.60 -1.26 6.70
C ALA A 98 12.24 -1.68 5.26
N LEU A 99 13.24 -1.79 4.37
CA LEU A 99 13.07 -2.27 2.99
C LEU A 99 12.63 -3.74 2.95
N ALA A 100 13.22 -4.62 3.77
CA ALA A 100 12.75 -6.00 3.90
C ALA A 100 11.29 -6.06 4.37
N MET A 101 10.90 -5.19 5.31
CA MET A 101 9.51 -5.09 5.74
C MET A 101 8.59 -4.64 4.61
N ILE A 102 9.03 -3.76 3.70
CA ILE A 102 8.26 -3.37 2.51
C ILE A 102 8.04 -4.59 1.60
N GLU A 103 9.08 -5.39 1.34
CA GLU A 103 8.97 -6.59 0.49
C GLU A 103 8.04 -7.65 1.09
N ASP A 104 8.14 -7.89 2.40
CA ASP A 104 7.32 -8.87 3.10
C ASP A 104 5.86 -8.41 3.27
N PHE A 105 5.68 -7.13 3.57
CA PHE A 105 4.38 -6.55 3.85
C PHE A 105 3.63 -6.12 2.59
N LYS A 106 4.33 -5.82 1.48
CA LYS A 106 3.74 -5.32 0.24
C LYS A 106 2.72 -4.19 0.49
N PRO A 107 3.15 -3.07 1.09
CA PRO A 107 2.25 -1.96 1.36
C PRO A 107 1.73 -1.34 0.06
N ASP A 108 0.47 -0.90 0.07
CA ASP A 108 -0.11 -0.07 -0.98
C ASP A 108 0.37 1.39 -0.87
N LEU A 109 0.89 1.80 0.29
CA LEU A 109 1.40 3.15 0.55
C LEU A 109 2.47 3.13 1.64
N VAL A 110 3.57 3.84 1.41
CA VAL A 110 4.64 4.04 2.41
C VAL A 110 4.66 5.49 2.88
N PHE A 111 4.68 5.70 4.18
CA PHE A 111 5.03 6.98 4.80
C PHE A 111 6.47 6.95 5.31
N THR A 112 7.27 7.99 5.02
CA THR A 112 8.56 8.20 5.68
C THR A 112 8.57 9.51 6.46
N VAL A 113 8.95 9.44 7.73
CA VAL A 113 8.94 10.60 8.65
C VAL A 113 10.36 10.93 9.09
N ASP A 114 10.77 12.18 8.89
CA ASP A 114 12.09 12.79 9.11
C ASP A 114 13.24 12.27 8.21
N ASP A 115 14.43 12.86 8.39
CA ASP A 115 15.53 12.80 7.43
C ASP A 115 16.11 11.39 7.17
N ASN A 116 16.29 10.54 8.20
CA ASN A 116 16.95 9.24 8.00
C ASN A 116 16.03 8.26 7.26
N ALA A 117 14.74 8.26 7.58
CA ALA A 117 13.74 7.48 6.85
C ALA A 117 13.64 7.97 5.39
N THR A 118 13.59 9.29 5.18
CA THR A 118 13.50 9.87 3.83
C THR A 118 14.73 9.52 2.99
N ARG A 119 15.94 9.83 3.48
CA ARG A 119 17.16 9.67 2.66
C ARG A 119 17.58 8.23 2.41
N THR A 120 17.17 7.29 3.27
CA THR A 120 17.62 5.89 3.17
C THR A 120 16.53 4.93 2.69
N VAL A 121 15.25 5.25 2.89
CA VAL A 121 14.13 4.39 2.50
C VAL A 121 13.35 5.00 1.35
N MET A 122 12.81 6.21 1.49
CA MET A 122 12.04 6.85 0.40
C MET A 122 12.89 7.02 -0.85
N LEU A 123 14.14 7.50 -0.70
CA LEU A 123 15.06 7.57 -1.83
C LEU A 123 15.42 6.20 -2.43
N SER A 124 15.15 5.07 -1.80
CA SER A 124 15.33 3.75 -2.40
C SER A 124 14.11 3.31 -3.22
N LEU A 125 12.94 3.90 -2.96
CA LEU A 125 11.65 3.57 -3.58
C LEU A 125 11.27 4.46 -4.77
N VAL A 126 12.06 5.49 -5.10
CA VAL A 126 11.80 6.35 -6.26
C VAL A 126 11.69 5.49 -7.53
N ASP A 127 10.71 5.79 -8.38
CA ASP A 127 10.35 5.05 -9.60
C ASP A 127 9.90 3.59 -9.37
N SER A 128 9.61 3.20 -8.12
CA SER A 128 8.93 1.92 -7.83
C SER A 128 7.42 2.04 -8.01
N ASP A 129 6.70 0.92 -8.07
CA ASP A 129 5.23 0.93 -8.15
C ASP A 129 4.54 1.34 -6.83
N ILE A 130 5.31 1.58 -5.76
CA ILE A 130 4.78 1.92 -4.43
C ILE A 130 4.76 3.45 -4.28
N PRO A 131 3.58 4.07 -4.06
CA PRO A 131 3.50 5.49 -3.75
C PRO A 131 4.11 5.77 -2.37
N VAL A 132 4.82 6.90 -2.26
CA VAL A 132 5.52 7.30 -1.03
C VAL A 132 5.15 8.72 -0.63
N VAL A 133 4.69 8.89 0.61
CA VAL A 133 4.47 10.20 1.22
C VAL A 133 5.56 10.46 2.26
N PHE A 134 6.22 11.61 2.19
CA PHE A 134 7.24 11.99 3.16
C PHE A 134 6.89 13.27 3.92
N SER A 135 7.31 13.36 5.18
CA SER A 135 7.07 14.55 6.02
C SER A 135 8.15 14.68 7.11
N GLY A 136 8.17 15.82 7.82
CA GLY A 136 9.08 16.01 8.97
C GLY A 136 10.56 16.20 8.61
N ILE A 137 10.90 16.39 7.33
CA ILE A 137 12.29 16.61 6.91
C ILE A 137 12.81 17.98 7.35
N ASN A 138 14.07 18.03 7.79
CA ASN A 138 14.73 19.29 8.15
C ASN A 138 15.47 19.90 6.96
N ALA A 139 15.99 19.06 6.05
CA ALA A 139 16.59 19.55 4.81
C ALA A 139 15.53 19.92 3.78
N MET A 140 15.90 20.80 2.85
CA MET A 140 15.05 21.13 1.70
C MET A 140 14.86 19.87 0.82
N PRO A 141 13.64 19.60 0.31
CA PRO A 141 13.37 18.50 -0.63
C PRO A 141 14.38 18.41 -1.77
N GLU A 142 14.84 19.55 -2.28
CA GLU A 142 15.82 19.68 -3.35
C GLU A 142 17.16 19.00 -3.02
N MET A 143 17.59 19.00 -1.75
CA MET A 143 18.83 18.35 -1.33
C MET A 143 18.77 16.83 -1.53
N TYR A 144 17.63 16.22 -1.21
CA TYR A 144 17.43 14.80 -1.48
C TYR A 144 17.27 14.54 -2.98
N ASN A 145 16.62 15.47 -3.71
CA ASN A 145 16.44 15.38 -5.15
C ASN A 145 17.77 15.40 -5.92
N HIS A 146 18.77 16.13 -5.41
CA HIS A 146 20.13 16.11 -5.93
C HIS A 146 20.83 14.75 -5.74
N SER A 147 20.47 14.01 -4.68
CA SER A 147 21.06 12.70 -4.38
C SER A 147 20.43 11.61 -5.24
N ARG A 148 19.10 11.66 -5.38
CA ARG A 148 18.34 10.85 -6.33
C ARG A 148 17.13 11.64 -6.79
N ARG A 149 16.98 11.80 -8.11
CA ARG A 149 15.90 12.60 -8.69
C ARG A 149 14.55 11.92 -8.45
N PHE A 150 13.70 12.57 -7.65
CA PHE A 150 12.32 12.14 -7.34
C PHE A 150 11.30 13.27 -7.60
N MET A 151 11.78 14.47 -7.91
CA MET A 151 10.98 15.67 -8.01
C MET A 151 11.41 16.50 -9.22
N GLU A 152 10.48 16.96 -10.06
CA GLU A 152 10.77 18.04 -11.01
C GLU A 152 10.78 19.38 -10.28
N ASN A 153 9.69 19.68 -9.56
CA ASN A 153 9.57 20.84 -8.69
C ASN A 153 8.48 20.61 -7.62
N ARG A 154 8.35 21.54 -6.67
CA ARG A 154 7.41 21.38 -5.54
C ARG A 154 5.93 21.35 -5.92
N THR A 155 5.55 21.93 -7.06
CA THR A 155 4.15 21.90 -7.54
C THR A 155 3.88 20.72 -8.48
N HIS A 156 4.93 20.15 -9.07
CA HIS A 156 4.90 18.99 -9.97
C HIS A 156 6.04 18.03 -9.58
N PRO A 157 5.85 17.17 -8.57
CA PRO A 157 6.89 16.23 -8.15
C PRO A 157 7.22 15.22 -9.27
N GLY A 158 6.24 14.68 -9.99
CA GLY A 158 6.48 13.95 -11.26
C GLY A 158 7.02 12.52 -11.16
N HIS A 159 7.67 12.12 -10.06
CA HIS A 159 8.05 10.72 -9.80
C HIS A 159 7.25 10.18 -8.60
N ASN A 160 6.71 8.96 -8.77
CA ASN A 160 5.76 8.22 -7.91
C ASN A 160 4.55 8.99 -7.39
#